data_AF-A0A6G7SXS4-F1
#
_entry.id   AF-A0A6G7SXS4-F1
#
_cell.length_a   1.000
_cell.length_b   1.000
_cell.length_c   1.000
_cell.angle_alpha   90.00
_cell.angle_beta   90.00
_cell.angle_gamma   90.00
#
_symmetry.space_group_name_H-M   'P 1'
#
loop_
_entity.id
_entity.type
_entity.pdbx_description
1 polymer ?
#
loop_
_entity_poly.entity_id
_entity_poly.type
_entity_poly.pdbx_seq_one_letter_code
_entity_poly.pdbx_strand_id
1 'polypeptide(L)'
;MSKGFKAHPDRLAKAAKEAHGHAEKVEHHGSNLDSKTRGKLLGKGRFGMIVQKAVRPIIDSMITDMSKAMARGHRSIGHGLDITKKNIDDAEEAIRKDLRRHQDERDAVHLKLGQRVLGEDDLRDKHRKRVAERVDGLRREGHGPQRHLDPTDDMLKERLGKPTGPVDANGDPLKDADGNPRYHYQDGYVQTKEKIDPAHGPNAKERLGENAYMDAEGMNRKHKCDSFSTAFNRDQDEAFMHADIHGRSKLDPHDQERQYIRFQPEEAWGPGGDHHERFRGFYVDPESPVDQASGSINYKPVDFRGSGLLAIYDPDGNGGHKLVTMYPEPQRDRNT
;
A
#
# COMPACT_ATOMS: atom_id res chain seq x y z
N MET A 1 12.38 18.97 -17.36
CA MET A 1 11.51 19.84 -16.55
C MET A 1 10.22 20.10 -17.32
N SER A 2 9.22 19.21 -17.22
CA SER A 2 7.89 19.53 -17.77
C SER A 2 7.25 20.56 -16.84
N LYS A 3 6.86 21.72 -17.40
CA LYS A 3 6.01 22.68 -16.69
C LYS A 3 4.77 21.89 -16.26
N GLY A 4 4.45 21.91 -14.96
CA GLY A 4 3.43 21.05 -14.34
C GLY A 4 2.19 20.86 -15.19
N PHE A 5 1.73 19.62 -15.29
CA PHE A 5 0.56 19.24 -16.08
C PHE A 5 -0.68 19.96 -15.51
N LYS A 6 -1.19 20.97 -16.24
CA LYS A 6 -2.49 21.58 -15.95
C LYS A 6 -3.57 20.73 -16.60
N ALA A 7 -4.31 20.00 -15.77
CA ALA A 7 -5.48 19.25 -16.22
C ALA A 7 -6.62 20.25 -16.48
N HIS A 8 -6.97 20.45 -17.76
CA HIS A 8 -8.09 21.32 -18.14
C HIS A 8 -9.41 20.53 -18.09
N PRO A 9 -10.43 20.97 -17.34
CA PRO A 9 -11.72 20.26 -17.20
C PRO A 9 -12.39 19.90 -18.52
N ASP A 10 -12.32 20.79 -19.51
CA ASP A 10 -12.88 20.54 -20.86
C ASP A 10 -12.17 19.41 -21.60
N ARG A 11 -10.84 19.29 -21.41
CA ARG A 11 -10.04 18.22 -22.01
C ARG A 11 -10.29 16.90 -21.30
N LEU A 12 -10.51 16.92 -19.99
CA LEU A 12 -10.92 15.74 -19.22
C LEU A 12 -12.32 15.26 -19.63
N ALA A 13 -13.28 16.18 -19.78
CA ALA A 13 -14.64 15.86 -20.25
C ALA A 13 -14.62 15.24 -21.66
N LYS A 14 -13.81 15.81 -22.56
CA LYS A 14 -13.64 15.27 -23.91
C LYS A 14 -13.01 13.87 -23.87
N ALA A 15 -11.94 13.70 -23.09
CA ALA A 15 -11.28 12.40 -22.93
C ALA A 15 -12.19 11.34 -22.28
N ALA A 16 -13.01 11.71 -21.29
CA ALA A 16 -14.00 10.82 -20.69
C ALA A 16 -15.05 10.38 -21.70
N LYS A 17 -15.58 11.32 -22.49
CA LYS A 17 -16.53 11.03 -23.58
C LYS A 17 -15.93 10.13 -24.66
N GLU A 18 -14.67 10.36 -25.01
CA GLU A 18 -13.93 9.52 -25.97
C GLU A 18 -13.72 8.10 -25.41
N ALA A 19 -13.35 7.98 -24.13
CA ALA A 19 -13.18 6.68 -23.47
C ALA A 19 -14.50 5.90 -23.37
N HIS A 20 -15.60 6.53 -22.93
CA HIS A 20 -16.92 5.90 -22.94
C HIS A 20 -17.37 5.52 -24.36
N GLY A 21 -17.16 6.40 -25.35
CA GLY A 21 -17.46 6.11 -26.75
C GLY A 21 -16.60 4.98 -27.33
N HIS A 22 -15.37 4.82 -26.89
CA HIS A 22 -14.52 3.67 -27.25
C HIS A 22 -15.03 2.38 -26.63
N ALA A 23 -15.47 2.41 -25.36
CA ALA A 23 -16.10 1.26 -24.72
C ALA A 23 -17.33 0.78 -25.51
N GLU A 24 -18.22 1.69 -25.89
CA GLU A 24 -19.41 1.37 -26.70
C GLU A 24 -19.06 0.78 -28.06
N LYS A 25 -18.06 1.35 -28.75
CA LYS A 25 -17.57 0.82 -30.04
C LYS A 25 -17.01 -0.59 -29.91
N VAL A 26 -16.26 -0.86 -28.83
CA VAL A 26 -15.69 -2.19 -28.57
C VAL A 26 -16.78 -3.22 -28.29
N GLU A 27 -17.80 -2.87 -27.50
CA GLU A 27 -18.95 -3.75 -27.25
C GLU A 27 -19.77 -4.01 -28.51
N HIS A 28 -20.00 -2.97 -29.32
CA HIS A 28 -20.68 -3.12 -30.60
C HIS A 28 -19.89 -4.02 -31.57
N HIS A 29 -18.54 -3.93 -31.58
CA HIS A 29 -17.70 -4.84 -32.36
C HIS A 29 -17.79 -6.28 -31.83
N GLY A 30 -17.70 -6.48 -30.51
CA GLY A 30 -17.86 -7.80 -29.90
C GLY A 30 -19.22 -8.43 -30.19
N SER A 31 -20.30 -7.65 -30.07
CA SER A 31 -21.68 -8.08 -30.36
C SER A 31 -21.89 -8.38 -31.85
N ASN A 32 -21.31 -7.59 -32.75
CA ASN A 32 -21.37 -7.86 -34.19
C ASN A 32 -20.55 -9.08 -34.60
N LEU A 33 -19.40 -9.31 -33.96
CA LEU A 33 -18.58 -10.48 -34.19
C LEU A 33 -19.31 -11.74 -33.71
N ASP A 34 -19.95 -11.68 -32.55
CA ASP A 34 -20.79 -12.73 -31.99
C ASP A 34 -21.99 -13.03 -32.89
N SER A 35 -22.76 -12.02 -33.33
CA SER A 35 -23.92 -12.22 -34.20
C SER A 35 -23.55 -12.82 -35.57
N LYS A 36 -22.35 -12.51 -36.09
CA LYS A 36 -21.86 -13.05 -37.36
C LYS A 36 -21.29 -14.45 -37.25
N THR A 37 -20.79 -14.86 -36.08
CA THR A 37 -20.05 -16.11 -35.93
C THR A 37 -20.76 -17.15 -35.05
N ARG A 38 -21.66 -16.77 -34.15
CA ARG A 38 -22.39 -17.69 -33.25
C ARG A 38 -23.20 -18.72 -34.03
N GLY A 39 -22.97 -20.00 -33.73
CA GLY A 39 -23.68 -21.13 -34.35
C GLY A 39 -23.37 -21.36 -35.83
N LYS A 40 -22.43 -20.60 -36.43
CA LYS A 40 -22.05 -20.75 -37.85
C LYS A 40 -20.69 -21.44 -37.99
N LEU A 41 -20.61 -22.33 -38.97
CA LEU A 41 -19.36 -22.92 -39.43
C LEU A 41 -18.50 -21.83 -40.09
N LEU A 42 -17.25 -21.68 -39.64
CA LEU A 42 -16.31 -20.66 -40.14
C LEU A 42 -15.70 -21.02 -41.51
N GLY A 43 -16.00 -22.20 -42.07
CA GLY A 43 -15.58 -22.61 -43.40
C GLY A 43 -16.31 -23.85 -43.91
N LYS A 44 -16.10 -24.21 -45.18
CA LYS A 44 -16.70 -25.39 -45.83
C LYS A 44 -15.67 -26.52 -46.05
N GLY A 45 -16.11 -27.77 -45.97
CA GLY A 45 -15.28 -28.95 -46.24
C GLY A 45 -14.19 -29.24 -45.20
N ARG A 46 -13.21 -30.11 -45.54
CA ARG A 46 -12.10 -30.50 -44.64
C ARG A 46 -11.25 -29.31 -44.16
N PHE A 47 -11.02 -28.32 -45.01
CA PHE A 47 -10.32 -27.07 -44.64
C PHE A 47 -11.14 -26.21 -43.67
N GLY A 48 -12.47 -26.20 -43.79
CA GLY A 48 -13.36 -25.52 -42.85
C GLY A 48 -13.27 -26.05 -41.42
N MET A 49 -13.07 -27.36 -41.23
CA MET A 49 -12.86 -27.95 -39.90
C MET A 49 -11.53 -27.53 -39.27
N ILE A 50 -10.48 -27.37 -40.08
CA ILE A 50 -9.16 -26.90 -39.60
C ILE A 50 -9.26 -25.44 -39.16
N VAL A 51 -9.87 -24.59 -39.99
CA VAL A 51 -10.13 -23.18 -39.66
C VAL A 51 -11.00 -23.06 -38.43
N GLN A 52 -12.04 -23.89 -38.30
CA GLN A 52 -12.89 -23.87 -37.13
C GLN A 52 -12.14 -24.25 -35.85
N LYS A 53 -11.29 -25.30 -35.87
CA LYS A 53 -10.50 -25.67 -34.68
C LYS A 53 -9.46 -24.62 -34.28
N ALA A 54 -8.83 -23.97 -35.26
CA ALA A 54 -7.77 -23.00 -34.99
C ALA A 54 -8.31 -21.61 -34.63
N VAL A 55 -9.34 -21.13 -35.32
CA VAL A 55 -9.80 -19.73 -35.26
C VAL A 55 -10.99 -19.55 -34.31
N ARG A 56 -11.81 -20.58 -34.11
CA ARG A 56 -13.00 -20.47 -33.25
C ARG A 56 -12.68 -20.11 -31.80
N PRO A 57 -11.69 -20.73 -31.14
CA PRO A 57 -11.32 -20.37 -29.76
C PRO A 57 -10.87 -18.91 -29.63
N ILE A 58 -10.16 -18.40 -30.65
CA ILE A 58 -9.68 -17.01 -30.68
C ILE A 58 -10.87 -16.05 -30.79
N ILE A 59 -11.80 -16.31 -31.71
CA ILE A 59 -13.00 -15.49 -31.89
C ILE A 59 -13.86 -15.52 -30.62
N ASP A 60 -14.07 -16.69 -30.02
CA ASP A 60 -14.87 -16.82 -28.81
C ASP A 60 -14.22 -16.06 -27.64
N SER A 61 -12.89 -16.16 -27.45
CA SER A 61 -12.16 -15.37 -26.44
C SER A 61 -12.19 -13.86 -26.71
N MET A 62 -12.10 -13.44 -27.97
CA MET A 62 -12.25 -12.04 -28.35
C MET A 62 -13.63 -11.49 -27.99
N ILE A 63 -14.69 -12.30 -28.16
CA ILE A 63 -16.08 -11.94 -27.85
C ILE A 63 -16.31 -11.91 -26.33
N THR A 64 -15.91 -12.95 -25.62
CA THR A 64 -16.32 -13.14 -24.21
C THR A 64 -15.43 -12.40 -23.24
N ASP A 65 -14.12 -12.38 -23.49
CA ASP A 65 -13.15 -11.99 -22.47
C ASP A 65 -12.49 -10.66 -22.85
N MET A 66 -11.91 -10.58 -24.05
CA MET A 66 -11.15 -9.40 -24.46
C MET A 66 -12.03 -8.17 -24.70
N SER A 67 -13.11 -8.31 -25.47
CA SER A 67 -14.00 -7.16 -25.76
C SER A 67 -14.68 -6.64 -24.50
N LYS A 68 -15.08 -7.52 -23.58
CA LYS A 68 -15.70 -7.11 -22.31
C LYS A 68 -14.68 -6.48 -21.36
N ALA A 69 -13.48 -7.03 -21.25
CA ALA A 69 -12.42 -6.46 -20.43
C ALA A 69 -11.99 -5.08 -20.95
N MET A 70 -11.79 -4.93 -22.27
CA MET A 70 -11.45 -3.66 -22.89
C MET A 70 -12.57 -2.62 -22.73
N ALA A 71 -13.84 -3.01 -22.88
CA ALA A 71 -14.96 -2.11 -22.65
C ALA A 71 -15.04 -1.65 -21.19
N ARG A 72 -14.86 -2.57 -20.23
CA ARG A 72 -14.80 -2.25 -18.79
C ARG A 72 -13.63 -1.33 -18.46
N GLY A 73 -12.45 -1.58 -19.02
CA GLY A 73 -11.28 -0.73 -18.84
C GLY A 73 -11.52 0.70 -19.33
N HIS A 74 -12.04 0.86 -20.56
CA HIS A 74 -12.37 2.17 -21.11
C HIS A 74 -13.46 2.91 -20.31
N ARG A 75 -14.49 2.21 -19.81
CA ARG A 75 -15.48 2.82 -18.92
C ARG A 75 -14.90 3.24 -17.58
N SER A 76 -14.02 2.43 -17.00
CA SER A 76 -13.35 2.75 -15.74
C SER A 76 -12.50 4.00 -15.88
N ILE A 77 -11.75 4.12 -16.99
CA ILE A 77 -10.99 5.33 -17.33
C ILE A 77 -11.93 6.51 -17.52
N GLY A 78 -13.01 6.36 -18.29
CA GLY A 78 -14.00 7.42 -18.49
C GLY A 78 -14.61 7.90 -17.17
N HIS A 79 -14.97 6.97 -16.29
CA HIS A 79 -15.54 7.30 -14.98
C HIS A 79 -14.53 7.99 -14.05
N GLY A 80 -13.27 7.53 -14.04
CA GLY A 80 -12.19 8.19 -13.32
C GLY A 80 -11.94 9.62 -13.78
N LEU A 81 -12.00 9.87 -15.09
CA LEU A 81 -11.89 11.20 -15.67
C LEU A 81 -13.11 12.09 -15.33
N ASP A 82 -14.33 11.54 -15.33
CA ASP A 82 -15.53 12.27 -14.89
C ASP A 82 -15.44 12.68 -13.41
N ILE A 83 -14.97 11.78 -12.54
CA ILE A 83 -14.75 12.07 -11.12
C ILE A 83 -13.67 13.15 -10.96
N THR A 84 -12.57 13.04 -11.70
CA THR A 84 -11.46 14.01 -11.65
C THR A 84 -11.93 15.38 -12.12
N LYS A 85 -12.69 15.44 -13.21
CA LYS A 85 -13.30 16.69 -13.70
C LYS A 85 -14.21 17.28 -12.64
N LYS A 86 -15.13 16.50 -12.07
CA LYS A 86 -16.05 16.97 -11.03
C LYS A 86 -15.30 17.56 -9.85
N ASN A 87 -14.22 16.92 -9.39
CA ASN A 87 -13.42 17.44 -8.29
C ASN A 87 -12.73 18.77 -8.64
N ILE A 88 -12.30 18.95 -9.90
CA ILE A 88 -11.73 20.22 -10.36
C ILE A 88 -12.80 21.29 -10.49
N ASP A 89 -13.97 20.97 -11.07
CA ASP A 89 -15.11 21.89 -11.18
C ASP A 89 -15.58 22.34 -9.79
N ASP A 90 -15.70 21.40 -8.84
CA ASP A 90 -16.06 21.69 -7.44
C ASP A 90 -15.01 22.58 -6.76
N ALA A 91 -13.71 22.37 -7.04
CA ALA A 91 -12.63 23.19 -6.53
C ALA A 91 -12.60 24.59 -7.17
N GLU A 92 -12.81 24.70 -8.48
CA GLU A 92 -12.89 25.98 -9.19
C GLU A 92 -14.13 26.77 -8.79
N GLU A 93 -15.26 26.11 -8.55
CA GLU A 93 -16.47 26.75 -8.04
C GLU A 93 -16.28 27.24 -6.60
N ALA A 94 -15.62 26.46 -5.75
CA ALA A 94 -15.26 26.90 -4.39
C ALA A 94 -14.36 28.14 -4.42
N ILE A 95 -13.31 28.14 -5.26
CA ILE A 95 -12.40 29.28 -5.44
C ILE A 95 -13.12 30.49 -6.05
N ARG A 96 -13.97 30.31 -7.06
CA ARG A 96 -14.75 31.38 -7.69
C ARG A 96 -15.76 31.99 -6.72
N LYS A 97 -16.39 31.17 -5.89
CA LYS A 97 -17.33 31.61 -4.85
C LYS A 97 -16.62 32.40 -3.76
N ASP A 98 -15.40 32.03 -3.42
CA ASP A 98 -14.54 32.74 -2.46
C ASP A 98 -14.06 34.08 -3.02
N LEU A 99 -13.58 34.11 -4.27
CA LEU A 99 -13.18 35.34 -4.96
C LEU A 99 -14.35 36.33 -5.18
N ARG A 100 -15.55 35.83 -5.47
CA ARG A 100 -16.76 36.67 -5.54
C ARG A 100 -17.23 37.19 -4.17
N ARG A 101 -16.82 36.55 -3.07
CA ARG A 101 -17.15 36.97 -1.70
C ARG A 101 -16.27 38.11 -1.16
N HIS A 102 -15.15 38.41 -1.82
CA HIS A 102 -14.21 39.44 -1.40
C HIS A 102 -14.32 40.77 -2.16
N GLN A 103 -15.29 40.91 -3.07
CA GLN A 103 -15.42 42.14 -3.88
C GLN A 103 -16.39 43.18 -3.33
N ASP A 104 -17.35 42.82 -2.46
CA ASP A 104 -18.31 43.77 -1.91
C ASP A 104 -18.52 43.55 -0.40
N GLU A 105 -17.78 44.30 0.41
CA GLU A 105 -18.06 44.52 1.82
C GLU A 105 -19.34 45.36 1.98
N ARG A 106 -20.50 44.69 2.11
CA ARG A 106 -21.70 45.13 2.84
C ARG A 106 -22.88 44.23 2.47
N ASP A 107 -23.16 43.23 3.28
CA ASP A 107 -24.53 42.91 3.78
C ASP A 107 -24.57 41.52 4.42
N ALA A 108 -25.21 41.47 5.60
CA ALA A 108 -25.28 40.31 6.46
C ALA A 108 -25.95 39.09 5.78
N VAL A 109 -25.36 37.92 6.00
CA VAL A 109 -25.81 36.64 5.44
C VAL A 109 -27.19 36.26 5.99
N HIS A 110 -28.24 36.34 5.17
CA HIS A 110 -29.50 35.64 5.45
C HIS A 110 -29.37 34.16 5.10
N LEU A 111 -28.83 33.37 6.04
CA LEU A 111 -28.87 31.91 6.01
C LEU A 111 -30.33 31.45 6.21
N LYS A 112 -30.84 30.58 5.33
CA LYS A 112 -32.02 29.77 5.66
C LYS A 112 -31.66 28.79 6.79
N LEU A 113 -32.58 28.58 7.71
CA LEU A 113 -32.44 27.68 8.84
C LEU A 113 -31.93 26.30 8.37
N GLY A 114 -30.67 25.96 8.67
CA GLY A 114 -30.11 24.61 8.46
C GLY A 114 -28.97 24.45 7.44
N GLN A 115 -28.57 25.46 6.65
CA GLN A 115 -27.42 25.33 5.74
C GLN A 115 -26.16 26.03 6.30
N ARG A 116 -25.09 25.27 6.54
CA ARG A 116 -23.73 25.79 6.81
C ARG A 116 -22.82 25.55 5.60
N VAL A 117 -22.09 26.58 5.19
CA VAL A 117 -20.97 26.46 4.26
C VAL A 117 -19.78 25.95 5.05
N LEU A 118 -19.17 24.86 4.59
CA LEU A 118 -18.03 24.25 5.26
C LEU A 118 -16.83 25.21 5.18
N GLY A 119 -16.30 25.62 6.33
CA GLY A 119 -15.09 26.43 6.42
C GLY A 119 -13.82 25.64 6.10
N GLU A 120 -12.66 26.29 6.18
CA GLU A 120 -11.35 25.63 6.04
C GLU A 120 -11.18 24.49 7.06
N ASP A 121 -11.64 24.72 8.29
CA ASP A 121 -11.64 23.70 9.35
C ASP A 121 -12.51 22.50 8.97
N ASP A 122 -13.69 22.73 8.40
CA ASP A 122 -14.57 21.65 7.95
C ASP A 122 -13.99 20.85 6.77
N LEU A 123 -13.19 21.49 5.90
CA LEU A 123 -12.46 20.82 4.82
C LEU A 123 -11.31 19.98 5.37
N ARG A 124 -10.57 20.50 6.36
CA ARG A 124 -9.53 19.76 7.08
C ARG A 124 -10.13 18.55 7.81
N ASP A 125 -11.29 18.73 8.44
CA ASP A 125 -11.99 17.65 9.14
C ASP A 125 -12.50 16.58 8.16
N LYS A 126 -13.03 16.98 7.01
CA LYS A 126 -13.38 16.04 5.94
C LYS A 126 -12.15 15.29 5.41
N HIS A 127 -11.03 15.98 5.24
CA HIS A 127 -9.79 15.34 4.81
C HIS A 127 -9.30 14.32 5.83
N ARG A 128 -9.21 14.70 7.10
CA ARG A 128 -8.89 13.80 8.22
C ARG A 128 -9.82 12.61 8.27
N LYS A 129 -11.12 12.83 8.06
CA LYS A 129 -12.11 11.74 8.01
C LYS A 129 -11.85 10.78 6.84
N ARG A 130 -11.52 11.27 5.65
CA ARG A 130 -11.16 10.41 4.51
C ARG A 130 -9.89 9.61 4.76
N VAL A 131 -8.87 10.24 5.36
CA VAL A 131 -7.64 9.55 5.77
C VAL A 131 -7.98 8.44 6.76
N ALA A 132 -8.73 8.75 7.81
CA ALA A 132 -9.15 7.77 8.81
C ALA A 132 -9.97 6.62 8.20
N GLU A 133 -10.96 6.92 7.35
CA GLU A 133 -11.77 5.90 6.67
C GLU A 133 -10.92 5.00 5.77
N ARG A 134 -9.92 5.57 5.08
CA ARG A 134 -9.00 4.80 4.24
C ARG A 134 -8.08 3.92 5.06
N VAL A 135 -7.48 4.45 6.12
CA VAL A 135 -6.62 3.67 7.03
C VAL A 135 -7.43 2.57 7.73
N ASP A 136 -8.66 2.84 8.16
CA ASP A 136 -9.57 1.83 8.69
C ASP A 136 -9.92 0.74 7.67
N GLY A 137 -10.07 1.12 6.40
CA GLY A 137 -10.18 0.16 5.29
C GLY A 137 -8.96 -0.74 5.20
N LEU A 138 -7.75 -0.16 5.23
CA LEU A 138 -6.49 -0.91 5.19
C LEU A 138 -6.32 -1.81 6.42
N ARG A 139 -6.77 -1.38 7.60
CA ARG A 139 -6.79 -2.22 8.81
C ARG A 139 -7.62 -3.48 8.63
N ARG A 140 -8.70 -3.42 7.82
CA ARG A 140 -9.55 -4.57 7.50
C ARG A 140 -8.96 -5.46 6.40
N GLU A 141 -8.06 -4.94 5.56
CA GLU A 141 -7.40 -5.72 4.50
C GLU A 141 -6.34 -6.68 5.04
N GLY A 142 -5.70 -6.35 6.16
CA GLY A 142 -4.65 -7.15 6.79
C GLY A 142 -3.45 -6.32 7.22
N HIS A 143 -2.38 -6.98 7.67
CA HIS A 143 -1.40 -6.43 8.63
C HIS A 143 -0.36 -5.45 8.07
N GLY A 144 -0.71 -4.58 7.13
CA GLY A 144 0.09 -3.39 6.84
C GLY A 144 0.01 -2.41 7.99
N PRO A 145 -1.16 -1.82 8.27
CA PRO A 145 -1.29 -0.82 9.34
C PRO A 145 -0.91 -1.37 10.73
N GLN A 146 -1.35 -2.57 11.10
CA GLN A 146 -1.09 -3.09 12.45
C GLN A 146 0.39 -3.38 12.73
N ARG A 147 1.17 -3.73 11.70
CA ARG A 147 2.61 -4.03 11.87
C ARG A 147 3.51 -2.81 11.76
N HIS A 148 3.05 -1.76 11.08
CA HIS A 148 3.93 -0.69 10.63
C HIS A 148 3.36 0.72 10.74
N LEU A 149 2.08 0.90 11.11
CA LEU A 149 1.48 2.20 11.41
C LEU A 149 1.11 2.33 12.89
N ASP A 150 0.43 1.31 13.42
CA ASP A 150 -0.10 1.28 14.78
C ASP A 150 0.80 0.66 15.89
N PRO A 151 1.99 0.06 15.67
CA PRO A 151 2.71 -0.65 16.74
C PRO A 151 3.31 0.31 17.78
N THR A 152 3.36 -0.06 19.05
CA THR A 152 4.17 0.71 20.03
C THR A 152 5.66 0.46 19.84
N ASP A 153 6.52 1.29 20.42
CA ASP A 153 7.97 1.06 20.37
C ASP A 153 8.37 -0.25 21.04
N ASP A 154 7.65 -0.64 22.10
CA ASP A 154 7.86 -1.92 22.77
C ASP A 154 7.46 -3.08 21.86
N MET A 155 6.34 -2.98 21.13
CA MET A 155 5.96 -3.99 20.14
C MET A 155 7.00 -4.11 19.01
N LEU A 156 7.61 -2.99 18.59
CA LEU A 156 8.70 -3.03 17.62
C LEU A 156 9.95 -3.73 18.16
N LYS A 157 10.29 -3.52 19.43
CA LYS A 157 11.40 -4.21 20.10
C LYS A 157 11.09 -5.70 20.30
N GLU A 158 9.89 -6.05 20.73
CA GLU A 158 9.45 -7.45 20.85
C GLU A 158 9.44 -8.19 19.52
N ARG A 159 9.16 -7.50 18.42
CA ARG A 159 9.27 -8.03 17.06
C ARG A 159 10.70 -8.41 16.67
N LEU A 160 11.70 -7.72 17.21
CA LEU A 160 13.11 -8.08 16.99
C LEU A 160 13.45 -9.39 17.69
N GLY A 161 12.78 -9.74 18.78
CA GLY A 161 13.01 -10.98 19.52
C GLY A 161 14.31 -10.95 20.33
N LYS A 162 14.80 -12.12 20.73
CA LYS A 162 15.99 -12.29 21.58
C LYS A 162 17.22 -12.73 20.79
N PRO A 163 18.41 -12.17 21.06
CA PRO A 163 19.67 -12.64 20.50
C PRO A 163 19.86 -14.15 20.62
N THR A 164 20.38 -14.78 19.56
CA THR A 164 20.74 -16.19 19.53
C THR A 164 22.26 -16.36 19.51
N GLY A 165 22.72 -17.44 20.14
CA GLY A 165 24.14 -17.76 20.22
C GLY A 165 24.34 -19.26 20.44
N PRO A 166 25.58 -19.75 20.27
CA PRO A 166 25.90 -21.13 20.56
C PRO A 166 25.78 -21.38 22.06
N VAL A 167 25.24 -22.54 22.42
CA VAL A 167 25.06 -22.97 23.81
C VAL A 167 25.89 -24.21 24.10
N ASP A 168 26.25 -24.42 25.37
CA ASP A 168 26.92 -25.63 25.83
C ASP A 168 25.95 -26.82 25.95
N ALA A 169 26.45 -27.96 26.46
CA ALA A 169 25.65 -29.17 26.64
C ALA A 169 24.51 -29.02 27.68
N ASN A 170 24.59 -28.02 28.55
CA ASN A 170 23.57 -27.72 29.57
C ASN A 170 22.57 -26.67 29.07
N GLY A 171 22.79 -26.07 27.89
CA GLY A 171 21.96 -25.03 27.31
C GLY A 171 22.39 -23.61 27.71
N ASP A 172 23.52 -23.44 28.38
CA ASP A 172 24.05 -22.14 28.78
C ASP A 172 24.79 -21.47 27.60
N PRO A 173 24.68 -20.15 27.40
CA PRO A 173 25.40 -19.45 26.34
C PRO A 173 26.91 -19.64 26.44
N LEU A 174 27.55 -20.08 25.35
CA LEU A 174 29.01 -20.11 25.27
C LEU A 174 29.56 -18.69 25.34
N LYS A 175 30.64 -18.53 26.09
CA LYS A 175 31.32 -17.24 26.28
C LYS A 175 32.57 -17.13 25.41
N ASP A 176 32.94 -15.91 25.05
CA ASP A 176 34.21 -15.59 24.40
C ASP A 176 35.38 -15.52 25.42
N ALA A 177 36.57 -15.14 24.94
CA ALA A 177 37.77 -15.05 25.77
C ALA A 177 37.66 -14.00 26.89
N ASP A 178 36.79 -13.00 26.72
CA ASP A 178 36.54 -11.92 27.66
C ASP A 178 35.37 -12.24 28.61
N GLY A 179 34.77 -13.43 28.47
CA GLY A 179 33.66 -13.89 29.30
C GLY A 179 32.28 -13.41 28.85
N ASN A 180 32.16 -12.77 27.68
CA ASN A 180 30.90 -12.29 27.14
C ASN A 180 30.18 -13.39 26.34
N PRO A 181 28.84 -13.45 26.34
CA PRO A 181 28.11 -14.41 25.51
C PRO A 181 28.43 -14.23 24.02
N ARG A 182 28.65 -15.34 23.33
CA ARG A 182 28.81 -15.36 21.88
C ARG A 182 27.44 -15.32 21.21
N TYR A 183 27.34 -14.56 20.13
CA TYR A 183 26.13 -14.46 19.32
C TYR A 183 26.34 -14.93 17.89
N HIS A 184 25.25 -15.35 17.24
CA HIS A 184 25.24 -15.62 15.81
C HIS A 184 24.99 -14.31 15.05
N TYR A 185 25.75 -14.10 13.98
CA TYR A 185 25.63 -12.92 13.13
C TYR A 185 25.25 -13.32 11.70
N GLN A 186 24.44 -12.47 11.08
CA GLN A 186 24.10 -12.54 9.68
C GLN A 186 24.16 -11.13 9.11
N ASP A 187 24.99 -10.94 8.08
CA ASP A 187 25.16 -9.66 7.37
C ASP A 187 25.49 -8.47 8.30
N GLY A 188 26.29 -8.72 9.34
CA GLY A 188 26.68 -7.71 10.34
C GLY A 188 25.69 -7.52 11.49
N TYR A 189 24.54 -8.22 11.49
CA TYR A 189 23.52 -8.10 12.54
C TYR A 189 23.36 -9.37 13.35
N VAL A 190 22.96 -9.22 14.60
CA VAL A 190 22.68 -10.34 15.51
C VAL A 190 21.45 -11.10 15.04
N GLN A 191 21.57 -12.41 14.91
CA GLN A 191 20.42 -13.29 14.68
C GLN A 191 19.58 -13.37 15.95
N THR A 192 18.25 -13.43 15.77
CA THR A 192 17.31 -13.45 16.90
C THR A 192 16.21 -14.47 16.73
N LYS A 193 15.64 -14.92 17.85
CA LYS A 193 14.51 -15.86 17.94
C LYS A 193 13.38 -15.26 18.80
N GLU A 194 12.27 -16.00 18.96
CA GLU A 194 11.17 -15.59 19.85
C GLU A 194 10.57 -14.22 19.48
N LYS A 195 10.48 -13.95 18.17
CA LYS A 195 9.93 -12.73 17.60
C LYS A 195 8.39 -12.73 17.76
N ILE A 196 7.83 -11.58 18.12
CA ILE A 196 6.39 -11.40 18.29
C ILE A 196 5.84 -10.52 17.19
N ASP A 197 4.75 -10.95 16.57
CA ASP A 197 4.07 -10.15 15.55
C ASP A 197 3.36 -8.95 16.18
N PRO A 198 3.69 -7.70 15.81
CA PRO A 198 2.99 -6.53 16.33
C PRO A 198 1.48 -6.55 16.01
N ALA A 199 1.06 -7.31 15.01
CA ALA A 199 -0.36 -7.51 14.72
C ALA A 199 -1.17 -8.14 15.86
N HIS A 200 -0.53 -8.83 16.82
CA HIS A 200 -1.20 -9.37 18.01
C HIS A 200 -1.68 -8.28 18.98
N GLY A 201 -1.17 -7.05 18.82
CA GLY A 201 -1.44 -5.93 19.71
C GLY A 201 -0.61 -5.93 20.99
N PRO A 202 -0.85 -4.97 21.90
CA PRO A 202 -0.11 -4.84 23.15
C PRO A 202 -0.37 -6.03 24.09
N ASN A 203 0.63 -6.33 24.94
CA ASN A 203 0.57 -7.42 25.93
C ASN A 203 0.28 -8.80 25.30
N ALA A 204 0.85 -9.04 24.12
CA ALA A 204 0.62 -10.27 23.36
C ALA A 204 1.08 -11.51 24.14
N LYS A 205 2.22 -11.44 24.86
CA LYS A 205 2.75 -12.55 25.66
C LYS A 205 1.78 -12.98 26.75
N GLU A 206 1.24 -12.01 27.50
CA GLU A 206 0.31 -12.27 28.60
C GLU A 206 -1.02 -12.82 28.10
N ARG A 207 -1.50 -12.30 26.96
CA ARG A 207 -2.79 -12.68 26.37
C ARG A 207 -2.75 -14.02 25.64
N LEU A 208 -1.66 -14.34 24.97
CA LEU A 208 -1.59 -15.44 24.01
C LEU A 208 -0.61 -16.56 24.43
N GLY A 209 0.24 -16.33 25.42
CA GLY A 209 1.28 -17.28 25.82
C GLY A 209 2.19 -17.66 24.65
N GLU A 210 2.37 -18.97 24.42
CA GLU A 210 3.17 -19.50 23.30
C GLU A 210 2.69 -19.04 21.91
N ASN A 211 1.39 -18.73 21.77
CA ASN A 211 0.85 -18.26 20.49
C ASN A 211 1.31 -16.84 20.15
N ALA A 212 1.87 -16.08 21.09
CA ALA A 212 2.43 -14.75 20.83
C ALA A 212 3.60 -14.79 19.84
N TYR A 213 4.31 -15.92 19.76
CA TYR A 213 5.45 -16.11 18.85
C TYR A 213 5.05 -16.58 17.44
N MET A 214 3.76 -16.85 17.22
CA MET A 214 3.23 -17.23 15.91
C MET A 214 2.87 -15.99 15.09
N ASP A 215 2.82 -16.14 13.77
CA ASP A 215 2.37 -15.07 12.87
C ASP A 215 0.85 -14.88 13.01
N ALA A 216 0.39 -13.62 13.08
CA ALA A 216 -1.02 -13.33 13.29
C ALA A 216 -1.93 -13.79 12.13
N GLU A 217 -1.41 -13.88 10.90
CA GLU A 217 -2.16 -14.44 9.74
C GLU A 217 -2.14 -15.96 9.69
N GLY A 218 -1.16 -16.57 10.35
CA GLY A 218 -0.85 -17.98 10.21
C GLY A 218 -0.32 -18.51 11.53
N MET A 219 -1.23 -18.91 12.41
CA MET A 219 -0.88 -19.47 13.72
C MET A 219 -0.10 -20.80 13.63
N ASN A 220 0.13 -21.31 12.42
CA ASN A 220 0.95 -22.49 12.13
C ASN A 220 2.43 -22.18 11.85
N ARG A 221 2.82 -20.89 11.75
CA ARG A 221 4.19 -20.48 11.47
C ARG A 221 4.66 -19.46 12.52
N LYS A 222 5.93 -19.54 12.90
CA LYS A 222 6.55 -18.52 13.75
C LYS A 222 6.67 -17.20 12.99
N HIS A 223 6.45 -16.08 13.69
CA HIS A 223 6.63 -14.76 13.09
C HIS A 223 8.09 -14.53 12.69
N LYS A 224 8.31 -13.81 11.59
CA LYS A 224 9.62 -13.44 11.08
C LYS A 224 9.73 -11.92 10.93
N CYS A 225 10.89 -11.41 11.31
CA CYS A 225 11.31 -10.03 11.13
C CYS A 225 12.80 -10.08 10.78
N ASP A 226 13.22 -9.25 9.85
CA ASP A 226 14.63 -9.12 9.46
C ASP A 226 15.43 -8.42 10.59
N SER A 227 16.64 -7.92 10.29
CA SER A 227 17.49 -7.17 11.20
C SER A 227 16.82 -5.89 11.75
N PHE A 228 15.85 -5.33 11.03
CA PHE A 228 15.16 -4.10 11.39
C PHE A 228 13.68 -4.33 11.66
N SER A 229 13.20 -3.71 12.73
CA SER A 229 11.78 -3.58 13.04
C SER A 229 11.37 -2.13 12.82
N THR A 230 10.77 -1.85 11.67
CA THR A 230 10.48 -0.50 11.19
C THR A 230 8.98 -0.20 11.19
N ALA A 231 8.64 1.08 11.30
CA ALA A 231 7.28 1.58 11.23
C ALA A 231 7.29 3.04 10.79
N PHE A 232 6.12 3.50 10.39
CA PHE A 232 5.78 4.91 10.34
C PHE A 232 5.74 5.48 11.77
N ASN A 233 6.04 6.76 11.89
CA ASN A 233 5.88 7.49 13.13
C ASN A 233 4.41 7.58 13.53
N ARG A 234 4.20 7.91 14.81
CA ARG A 234 2.85 8.19 15.32
C ARG A 234 2.25 9.34 14.51
N ASP A 235 0.94 9.27 14.28
CA ASP A 235 0.16 10.27 13.53
C ASP A 235 0.56 10.43 12.04
N GLN A 236 1.21 9.42 11.46
CA GLN A 236 1.59 9.40 10.03
C GLN A 236 0.56 8.66 9.14
N ASP A 237 -0.71 8.63 9.56
CA ASP A 237 -1.82 8.02 8.81
C ASP A 237 -1.92 8.54 7.38
N GLU A 238 -1.74 9.86 7.20
CA GLU A 238 -1.76 10.50 5.89
C GLU A 238 -0.59 10.05 5.01
N ALA A 239 0.63 9.97 5.56
CA ALA A 239 1.80 9.51 4.84
C ALA A 239 1.66 8.04 4.42
N PHE A 240 1.15 7.19 5.31
CA PHE A 240 0.84 5.79 5.02
C PHE A 240 -0.21 5.69 3.90
N MET A 241 -1.30 6.45 3.99
CA MET A 241 -2.34 6.48 2.96
C MET A 241 -1.76 6.87 1.59
N HIS A 242 -0.97 7.94 1.52
CA HIS A 242 -0.39 8.39 0.25
C HIS A 242 0.64 7.40 -0.31
N ALA A 243 1.41 6.74 0.55
CA ALA A 243 2.33 5.69 0.14
C ALA A 243 1.58 4.47 -0.43
N ASP A 244 0.47 4.05 0.18
CA ASP A 244 -0.39 2.99 -0.36
C ASP A 244 -1.02 3.38 -1.70
N ILE A 245 -1.52 4.61 -1.84
CA ILE A 245 -2.07 5.10 -3.11
C ILE A 245 -0.99 5.08 -4.21
N HIS A 246 0.22 5.53 -3.88
CA HIS A 246 1.35 5.48 -4.80
C HIS A 246 1.69 4.04 -5.18
N GLY A 247 1.83 3.14 -4.19
CA GLY A 247 2.13 1.73 -4.42
C GLY A 247 1.11 1.06 -5.33
N ARG A 248 -0.18 1.31 -5.10
CA ARG A 248 -1.28 0.80 -5.95
C ARG A 248 -1.24 1.33 -7.37
N SER A 249 -0.78 2.57 -7.58
CA SER A 249 -0.63 3.13 -8.93
C SER A 249 0.46 2.45 -9.77
N LYS A 250 1.35 1.70 -9.12
CA LYS A 250 2.46 0.96 -9.75
C LYS A 250 2.17 -0.52 -9.96
N LEU A 251 1.02 -1.03 -9.47
CA LEU A 251 0.64 -2.41 -9.67
C LEU A 251 0.44 -2.70 -11.15
N ASP A 252 0.96 -3.86 -11.59
CA ASP A 252 0.60 -4.40 -12.89
C ASP A 252 -0.77 -5.09 -12.76
N PRO A 253 -1.83 -4.59 -13.43
CA PRO A 253 -3.15 -5.21 -13.38
C PRO A 253 -3.20 -6.59 -14.07
N HIS A 254 -2.16 -6.98 -14.81
CA HIS A 254 -2.05 -8.26 -15.49
C HIS A 254 -1.28 -9.31 -14.69
N ASP A 255 -0.51 -8.89 -13.70
CA ASP A 255 0.16 -9.81 -12.77
C ASP A 255 -0.83 -10.24 -11.69
N GLN A 256 -1.09 -11.56 -11.64
CA GLN A 256 -1.99 -12.19 -10.68
C GLN A 256 -1.25 -12.80 -9.49
N GLU A 257 0.05 -12.54 -9.36
CA GLU A 257 0.87 -12.99 -8.25
C GLU A 257 1.08 -11.88 -7.21
N ARG A 258 1.78 -12.21 -6.13
CA ARG A 258 2.21 -11.23 -5.14
C ARG A 258 3.16 -10.21 -5.78
N GLN A 259 2.84 -8.93 -5.66
CA GLN A 259 3.64 -7.83 -6.20
C GLN A 259 4.40 -7.08 -5.10
N TYR A 260 5.66 -6.76 -5.39
CA TYR A 260 6.58 -6.05 -4.49
C TYR A 260 6.93 -4.69 -5.09
N ILE A 261 6.36 -3.63 -4.54
CA ILE A 261 6.55 -2.27 -5.04
C ILE A 261 7.53 -1.54 -4.13
N ARG A 262 8.74 -1.27 -4.66
CA ARG A 262 9.75 -0.44 -4.01
C ARG A 262 9.76 0.96 -4.62
N PHE A 263 9.78 1.97 -3.78
CA PHE A 263 9.80 3.37 -4.20
C PHE A 263 10.44 4.26 -3.13
N GLN A 264 10.87 5.43 -3.54
CA GLN A 264 11.39 6.45 -2.62
C GLN A 264 10.25 7.28 -2.01
N PRO A 265 10.39 7.77 -0.77
CA PRO A 265 9.41 8.64 -0.13
C PRO A 265 8.98 9.83 -0.99
N GLU A 266 9.91 10.41 -1.75
CA GLU A 266 9.66 11.57 -2.61
C GLU A 266 8.68 11.27 -3.75
N GLU A 267 8.59 10.01 -4.18
CA GLU A 267 7.66 9.58 -5.22
C GLU A 267 6.21 9.56 -4.72
N ALA A 268 6.00 9.31 -3.42
CA ALA A 268 4.69 9.25 -2.80
C ALA A 268 4.25 10.60 -2.19
N TRP A 269 5.19 11.36 -1.62
CA TRP A 269 4.88 12.56 -0.83
C TRP A 269 5.39 13.85 -1.46
N GLY A 270 6.06 13.77 -2.61
CA GLY A 270 6.70 14.90 -3.26
C GLY A 270 8.10 15.21 -2.71
N PRO A 271 8.80 16.20 -3.30
CA PRO A 271 10.17 16.52 -2.90
C PRO A 271 10.23 16.99 -1.44
N GLY A 272 11.19 16.47 -0.67
CA GLY A 272 11.42 16.82 0.74
C GLY A 272 12.71 16.19 1.24
N GLY A 273 13.38 16.81 2.21
CA GLY A 273 14.63 16.29 2.81
C GLY A 273 14.43 15.62 4.17
N ASP A 274 13.26 15.80 4.75
CA ASP A 274 12.85 15.42 6.11
C ASP A 274 11.94 14.19 6.14
N HIS A 275 11.73 13.51 5.00
CA HIS A 275 10.89 12.31 4.93
C HIS A 275 11.33 11.20 5.89
N HIS A 276 12.62 11.15 6.22
CA HIS A 276 13.17 10.22 7.20
C HIS A 276 12.61 10.43 8.62
N GLU A 277 12.14 11.63 8.96
CA GLU A 277 11.50 11.96 10.24
C GLU A 277 10.07 11.40 10.34
N ARG A 278 9.54 10.82 9.27
CA ARG A 278 8.22 10.14 9.27
C ARG A 278 8.32 8.69 9.69
N PHE A 279 9.51 8.18 9.95
CA PHE A 279 9.77 6.79 10.26
C PHE A 279 10.40 6.64 11.64
N ARG A 280 10.22 5.44 12.18
CA ARG A 280 10.91 4.97 13.37
C ARG A 280 11.16 3.48 13.25
N GLY A 281 12.11 3.00 14.03
CA GLY A 281 12.42 1.60 14.08
C GLY A 281 13.64 1.35 14.91
N PHE A 282 13.87 0.08 15.17
CA PHE A 282 14.95 -0.38 16.01
C PHE A 282 15.64 -1.56 15.36
N TYR A 283 16.89 -1.76 15.75
CA TYR A 283 17.64 -2.99 15.55
C TYR A 283 18.37 -3.35 16.84
N VAL A 284 18.73 -4.62 17.00
CA VAL A 284 19.58 -5.05 18.12
C VAL A 284 20.98 -4.55 17.86
N ASP A 285 21.60 -3.90 18.85
CA ASP A 285 22.97 -3.40 18.74
C ASP A 285 23.93 -4.57 18.45
N PRO A 286 24.61 -4.60 17.29
CA PRO A 286 25.48 -5.71 16.95
C PRO A 286 26.78 -5.74 17.76
N GLU A 287 27.22 -4.60 18.30
CA GLU A 287 28.45 -4.52 19.08
C GLU A 287 28.23 -4.95 20.53
N SER A 288 27.06 -4.64 21.09
CA SER A 288 26.71 -4.95 22.47
C SER A 288 25.24 -5.38 22.57
N PRO A 289 24.87 -6.61 22.14
CA PRO A 289 23.47 -7.00 21.95
C PRO A 289 22.65 -7.07 23.23
N VAL A 290 23.31 -7.35 24.36
CA VAL A 290 22.68 -7.48 25.68
C VAL A 290 23.53 -6.72 26.69
N ASP A 291 22.87 -5.92 27.53
CA ASP A 291 23.49 -5.31 28.70
C ASP A 291 23.82 -6.38 29.74
N GLN A 292 25.10 -6.50 30.10
CA GLN A 292 25.58 -7.54 31.02
C GLN A 292 25.05 -7.38 32.45
N ALA A 293 24.73 -6.14 32.87
CA ALA A 293 24.28 -5.88 34.23
C ALA A 293 22.80 -6.23 34.44
N SER A 294 21.94 -5.87 33.48
CA SER A 294 20.49 -6.09 33.58
C SER A 294 19.96 -7.30 32.81
N GLY A 295 20.76 -7.85 31.88
CA GLY A 295 20.30 -8.88 30.93
C GLY A 295 19.31 -8.34 29.89
N SER A 296 19.13 -7.03 29.81
CA SER A 296 18.21 -6.38 28.86
C SER A 296 18.85 -6.33 27.47
N ILE A 297 18.03 -6.45 26.42
CA ILE A 297 18.51 -6.32 25.04
C ILE A 297 18.75 -4.84 24.75
N ASN A 298 19.89 -4.55 24.14
CA ASN A 298 20.23 -3.20 23.70
C ASN A 298 19.70 -2.99 22.28
N TYR A 299 18.86 -1.96 22.13
CA TYR A 299 18.27 -1.58 20.85
C TYR A 299 18.82 -0.22 20.42
N LYS A 300 19.30 -0.14 19.18
CA LYS A 300 19.68 1.12 18.53
C LYS A 300 18.54 1.61 17.62
N PRO A 301 18.25 2.92 17.59
CA PRO A 301 17.29 3.47 16.63
C PRO A 301 17.84 3.39 15.21
N VAL A 302 16.97 3.14 14.24
CA VAL A 302 17.35 3.09 12.82
C VAL A 302 17.53 4.51 12.25
N ASP A 303 18.61 4.72 11.51
CA ASP A 303 18.81 5.88 10.63
C ASP A 303 18.05 5.67 9.31
N PHE A 304 16.99 6.46 9.10
CA PHE A 304 16.14 6.36 7.92
C PHE A 304 16.54 7.28 6.75
N ARG A 305 17.67 7.99 6.84
CA ARG A 305 18.08 8.89 5.77
C ARG A 305 18.46 8.08 4.53
N GLY A 306 17.75 8.31 3.42
CA GLY A 306 17.90 7.55 2.18
C GLY A 306 17.16 6.21 2.16
N SER A 307 16.31 5.95 3.14
CA SER A 307 15.45 4.76 3.18
C SER A 307 14.38 4.81 2.10
N GLY A 308 14.13 3.66 1.48
CA GLY A 308 12.98 3.47 0.62
C GLY A 308 11.73 3.02 1.39
N LEU A 309 10.66 2.79 0.66
CA LEU A 309 9.46 2.08 1.11
C LEU A 309 9.29 0.82 0.28
N LEU A 310 8.90 -0.26 0.94
CA LEU A 310 8.45 -1.49 0.28
C LEU A 310 6.99 -1.73 0.65
N ALA A 311 6.13 -1.77 -0.36
CA ALA A 311 4.74 -2.19 -0.25
C ALA A 311 4.56 -3.55 -0.93
N ILE A 312 3.92 -4.48 -0.24
CA ILE A 312 3.65 -5.84 -0.71
C ILE A 312 2.15 -6.01 -0.85
N TYR A 313 1.73 -6.43 -2.04
CA TYR A 313 0.33 -6.60 -2.40
C TYR A 313 0.05 -8.05 -2.81
N ASP A 314 -1.02 -8.63 -2.29
CA ASP A 314 -1.52 -9.94 -2.70
C ASP A 314 -2.80 -9.78 -3.54
N PRO A 315 -3.06 -10.70 -4.48
CA PRO A 315 -4.35 -10.77 -5.16
C PRO A 315 -5.49 -10.91 -4.16
N ASP A 316 -6.58 -10.17 -4.39
CA ASP A 316 -7.76 -10.18 -3.52
C ASP A 316 -8.81 -11.23 -3.92
N GLY A 317 -8.55 -12.00 -4.99
CA GLY A 317 -9.46 -13.00 -5.54
C GLY A 317 -10.62 -12.43 -6.40
N ASN A 318 -10.76 -11.11 -6.47
CA ASN A 318 -11.79 -10.40 -7.24
C ASN A 318 -11.20 -9.65 -8.45
N GLY A 319 -9.95 -9.92 -8.81
CA GLY A 319 -9.22 -9.24 -9.88
C GLY A 319 -8.55 -7.93 -9.45
N GLY A 320 -8.50 -7.66 -8.14
CA GLY A 320 -7.73 -6.58 -7.54
C GLY A 320 -6.60 -7.11 -6.66
N HIS A 321 -5.98 -6.18 -5.92
CA HIS A 321 -4.94 -6.49 -4.94
C HIS A 321 -5.24 -5.82 -3.60
N LYS A 322 -4.94 -6.52 -2.51
CA LYS A 322 -4.99 -6.00 -1.15
C LYS A 322 -3.59 -5.71 -0.63
N LEU A 323 -3.45 -4.72 0.24
CA LEU A 323 -2.17 -4.44 0.89
C LEU A 323 -1.91 -5.48 1.98
N VAL A 324 -0.84 -6.26 1.83
CA VAL A 324 -0.40 -7.25 2.83
C VAL A 324 0.42 -6.58 3.90
N THR A 325 1.42 -5.81 3.47
CA THR A 325 2.27 -5.03 4.36
C THR A 325 2.95 -3.88 3.61
N MET A 326 3.26 -2.81 4.33
CA MET A 326 4.09 -1.72 3.82
C MET A 326 4.99 -1.21 4.93
N TYR A 327 6.28 -1.06 4.63
CA TYR A 327 7.25 -0.65 5.63
C TYR A 327 8.44 0.10 5.05
N PRO A 328 9.10 0.95 5.86
CA PRO A 328 10.35 1.59 5.49
C PRO A 328 11.48 0.56 5.38
N GLU A 329 12.25 0.63 4.29
CA GLU A 329 13.39 -0.23 3.98
C GLU A 329 14.69 0.58 4.20
N PRO A 330 15.32 0.48 5.39
CA PRO A 330 16.50 1.25 5.72
C PRO A 330 17.77 0.74 5.06
N GLN A 331 18.72 1.66 4.88
CA GLN A 331 20.04 1.37 4.33
C GLN A 331 20.92 0.68 5.38
N ARG A 332 21.34 -0.56 5.13
CA ARG A 332 22.13 -1.37 6.07
C ARG A 332 23.47 -0.72 6.43
N ASP A 333 24.17 -0.16 5.46
CA ASP A 333 25.47 0.52 5.61
C ASP A 333 25.44 1.74 6.55
N ARG A 334 24.26 2.30 6.81
CA ARG A 334 24.08 3.41 7.78
C ARG A 334 23.78 2.94 9.20
N ASN A 335 23.51 1.66 9.38
CA ASN A 335 22.95 1.07 10.60
C ASN A 335 23.80 -0.09 11.12
N THR A 336 25.11 -0.04 10.95
CA THR A 336 26.05 -1.09 11.41
C THR A 336 26.59 -0.80 12.80
#